data_AF-A0A2M9C217-F1
#
_entry.id   AF-A0A2M9C217-F1
#
_cell.length_a   1.000
_cell.length_b   1.000
_cell.length_c   1.000
_cell.angle_alpha   90.00
_cell.angle_beta   90.00
_cell.angle_gamma   90.00
#
_symmetry.space_group_name_H-M   'P 1'
#
loop_
_entity.id
_entity.type
_entity.pdbx_description
1 polymer ?
#
loop_
_entity_poly.entity_id
_entity_poly.type
_entity_poly.pdbx_seq_one_letter_code
_entity_poly.pdbx_strand_id
1 'polypeptide(L)' 'MKTLKQIGAMVLLGMFLTSCVAVKSNGNHGLPPGQVKKVTGSKSAKPYAPGQNK' A
#
# COMPACT_ATOMS: atom_id res chain seq x y z
N MET A 1 -12.83 -37.21 -12.12
CA MET A 1 -11.78 -36.88 -11.12
C MET A 1 -10.83 -35.76 -11.56
N LYS A 2 -10.38 -35.72 -12.83
CA LYS A 2 -9.43 -34.71 -13.31
C LYS A 2 -9.99 -33.28 -13.24
N THR A 3 -11.22 -33.09 -13.70
CA THR A 3 -11.96 -31.82 -13.61
C THR A 3 -12.20 -31.37 -12.17
N LEU A 4 -12.57 -32.28 -11.27
CA LEU A 4 -12.76 -31.96 -9.84
C LEU A 4 -11.45 -31.53 -9.17
N LYS A 5 -10.32 -32.18 -9.52
CA LYS A 5 -8.98 -31.78 -9.09
C LYS A 5 -8.57 -30.41 -9.65
N GLN A 6 -8.89 -30.13 -10.92
CA GLN A 6 -8.61 -28.85 -11.56
C GLN A 6 -9.41 -27.71 -10.93
N ILE A 7 -10.71 -27.92 -10.66
CA ILE A 7 -11.56 -26.94 -9.97
C ILE A 7 -11.03 -26.66 -8.56
N GLY A 8 -10.68 -27.71 -7.81
CA GLY A 8 -10.10 -27.55 -6.47
C GLY A 8 -8.79 -26.75 -6.48
N ALA A 9 -7.89 -27.02 -7.44
CA ALA A 9 -6.65 -26.27 -7.60
C ALA A 9 -6.88 -24.80 -7.96
N MET A 10 -7.88 -24.52 -8.80
CA MET A 10 -8.20 -23.15 -9.24
C MET A 10 -8.77 -22.29 -8.12
N VAL A 11 -9.67 -22.86 -7.30
CA VAL A 11 -10.23 -22.18 -6.12
C VAL A 11 -9.14 -21.87 -5.10
N LEU A 12 -8.25 -22.83 -4.85
CA LEU A 12 -7.16 -22.66 -3.89
C LEU A 12 -6.20 -21.55 -4.34
N LEU A 13 -5.85 -21.50 -5.62
CA LEU A 13 -5.01 -20.43 -6.18
C LEU A 13 -5.67 -19.05 -6.12
N GLY A 14 -6.97 -18.96 -6.40
CA GLY A 14 -7.73 -17.70 -6.34
C GLY A 14 -7.74 -17.08 -4.94
N MET A 15 -7.78 -17.89 -3.89
CA MET A 15 -7.84 -17.43 -2.50
C MET A 15 -6.54 -16.74 -2.03
N PHE A 16 -5.39 -17.06 -2.62
CA PHE A 16 -4.11 -16.42 -2.26
C PHE A 16 -3.95 -15.02 -2.86
N LEU A 17 -4.60 -14.76 -4.00
CA LEU A 17 -4.45 -13.50 -4.74
C LEU A 17 -5.27 -12.35 -4.14
N THR A 18 -6.23 -12.62 -3.25
CA THR A 18 -7.09 -11.59 -2.65
C THR A 18 -6.53 -10.94 -1.39
N SER A 19 -5.33 -11.34 -0.93
CA SER A 19 -4.75 -10.85 0.33
C SER A 19 -4.04 -9.49 0.24
N CYS A 20 -4.03 -8.84 -0.94
CA CYS A 20 -3.46 -7.51 -1.09
C CYS A 20 -4.35 -6.44 -0.44
N VAL A 21 -4.08 -6.12 0.82
CA VAL A 21 -4.70 -4.99 1.53
C VAL A 21 -3.79 -3.77 1.41
N ALA A 22 -4.29 -2.68 0.80
CA ALA A 22 -3.58 -1.41 0.78
C ALA A 22 -3.72 -0.73 2.16
N VAL A 23 -2.65 -0.73 2.95
CA VAL A 23 -2.61 -0.02 4.25
C VAL A 23 -2.67 1.49 3.99
N LYS A 24 -3.85 2.09 4.17
CA LYS A 24 -3.97 3.55 4.26
C LYS A 24 -3.47 3.98 5.63
N SER A 25 -2.40 4.77 5.67
CA SER A 25 -1.88 5.34 6.91
C SER A 25 -2.92 6.28 7.51
N ASN A 26 -3.52 5.88 8.63
CA ASN A 26 -4.53 6.64 9.36
C ASN A 26 -3.88 7.72 10.25
N GLY A 27 -3.03 8.55 9.64
CA GLY A 27 -2.32 9.65 10.31
C GLY A 27 -2.90 10.98 9.86
N ASN A 28 -3.83 11.53 10.65
CA ASN A 28 -4.30 12.92 10.70
C ASN A 28 -3.92 13.81 9.47
N HIS A 29 -4.85 13.91 8.50
CA HIS A 29 -4.93 14.96 7.47
C HIS A 29 -3.81 15.10 6.43
N GLY A 30 -3.06 14.06 6.06
CA GLY A 30 -2.17 14.18 4.89
C GLY A 30 -1.28 13.00 4.56
N LEU A 31 -0.63 13.10 3.40
CA LEU A 31 0.47 12.21 3.04
C LEU A 31 1.63 12.42 4.05
N PRO A 32 2.22 11.36 4.63
CA PRO A 32 3.39 11.48 5.48
C PRO A 32 4.53 12.22 4.75
N PRO A 33 5.40 12.96 5.48
CA PRO A 33 6.47 13.78 4.89
C PRO A 33 7.37 13.02 3.91
N GLY A 34 7.63 11.74 4.20
CA GLY A 34 8.39 10.85 3.32
C GLY A 34 7.69 10.48 2.03
N GLN A 35 6.35 10.34 2.04
CA GLN A 35 5.57 10.15 0.80
C GLN A 35 5.50 11.44 0.00
N VAL A 36 5.31 12.60 0.67
CA VAL A 36 5.33 13.90 -0.01
C VAL A 36 6.67 14.11 -0.70
N LYS A 37 7.80 13.85 -0.03
CA LYS A 37 9.15 13.92 -0.63
C LYS A 37 9.25 13.09 -1.92
N LYS A 38 8.72 11.86 -1.92
CA LYS A 38 8.74 10.97 -3.09
C LYS A 38 7.88 11.51 -4.22
N VAL A 39 6.68 12.02 -3.91
CA VAL A 39 5.75 12.59 -4.90
C VAL A 39 6.27 13.90 -5.49
N THR A 40 6.86 14.77 -4.68
CA THR A 40 7.35 16.09 -5.11
C THR A 40 8.77 16.07 -5.69
N GLY A 41 9.46 14.93 -5.66
CA GLY A 41 10.86 14.83 -6.12
C GLY A 41 11.85 15.62 -5.26
N SER A 42 11.45 16.04 -4.06
CA SER A 42 12.28 16.86 -3.18
C SER A 42 13.48 16.10 -2.64
N LYS A 43 14.65 16.75 -2.52
CA LYS A 43 15.83 16.11 -1.93
C LYS A 43 15.69 15.84 -0.43
N SER A 44 14.80 16.56 0.27
CA SER A 44 14.62 16.44 1.73
C SER A 44 13.13 16.37 2.13
N ALA A 45 12.84 15.59 3.17
CA ALA A 45 11.51 15.53 3.79
C ALA A 45 11.34 16.53 4.94
N LYS A 46 12.43 17.23 5.33
CA LYS A 46 12.41 18.24 6.39
C LYS A 46 11.32 19.31 6.18
N PRO A 47 11.14 19.91 4.98
CA PRO A 47 10.14 20.96 4.79
C PRO A 47 8.69 20.50 5.03
N TYR A 48 8.45 19.19 4.93
CA TYR A 48 7.12 18.60 5.10
C TYR A 48 6.90 18.05 6.51
N ALA A 49 7.92 18.09 7.39
CA ALA A 49 7.80 17.60 8.75
C ALA A 49 6.99 18.57 9.63
N PRO A 50 6.24 18.06 10.62
CA PRO A 50 5.45 18.90 11.52
C PRO A 50 6.32 19.96 12.21
N GLY A 51 5.87 21.22 12.22
CA GLY A 51 6.57 22.34 12.85
C GLY A 51 7.71 22.97 12.05
N GLN A 52 7.94 22.53 10.80
CA GLN A 52 8.95 23.12 9.90
C GLN A 52 8.42 24.27 9.05
N ASN A 53 7.09 24.34 8.84
CA ASN A 53 6.42 25.56 8.40
C ASN A 53 5.93 26.31 9.65
N LYS A 54 6.72 27.27 10.11
CA LYS A 54 6.28 28.34 11.01
C LYS A 54 6.23 29.62 10.20
#